data_AF-A0A543CTY4-F1
#
_entry.id   AF-A0A543CTY4-F1
#
_cell.length_a   1.000
_cell.length_b   1.000
_cell.length_c   1.000
_cell.angle_alpha   90.00
_cell.angle_beta   90.00
_cell.angle_gamma   90.00
#
_symmetry.space_group_name_H-M   'P 1'
#
loop_
_entity.id
_entity.type
_entity.pdbx_description
1 polymer ?
#
loop_
_entity_poly.entity_id
_entity_poly.type
_entity_poly.pdbx_seq_one_letter_code
_entity_poly.pdbx_strand_id
1 'polypeptide(L)' 'MTREEIVELADAVAAHGGIASGIGTTRYGAQLSVEAGDREAAVERASAVFADAAAKAGLPSWPIADVGVTGEEDDLGFLA' A
#
# COMPACT_ATOMS: atom_id res chain seq x y z
N MET A 1 15.03 -2.44 -6.18
CA MET A 1 14.72 -2.44 -4.74
C MET A 1 15.39 -3.62 -4.09
N THR A 2 16.18 -3.36 -3.07
CA THR A 2 16.86 -4.37 -2.26
C THR A 2 15.88 -5.01 -1.29
N ARG A 3 16.28 -6.14 -0.70
CA ARG A 3 15.48 -6.80 0.34
C ARG A 3 15.32 -5.91 1.56
N GLU A 4 16.38 -5.21 1.96
CA GLU A 4 16.41 -4.35 3.15
C GLU A 4 15.40 -3.21 3.01
N GLU A 5 15.42 -2.49 1.89
CA GLU A 5 14.45 -1.42 1.60
C GLU A 5 12.98 -1.88 1.68
N ILE A 6 12.68 -3.08 1.17
CA ILE A 6 11.30 -3.60 1.21
C ILE A 6 10.92 -4.12 2.60
N VAL A 7 11.89 -4.59 3.40
CA VAL A 7 11.65 -4.95 4.81
C VAL A 7 11.31 -3.71 5.63
N GLU A 8 12.02 -2.60 5.42
CA GLU A 8 11.68 -1.33 6.08
C GLU A 8 10.30 -0.83 5.65
N LEU A 9 9.95 -0.96 4.36
CA LEU A 9 8.60 -0.65 3.88
C LEU A 9 7.56 -1.57 4.54
N ALA A 10 7.85 -2.87 4.65
CA ALA A 10 6.97 -3.85 5.30
C ALA A 10 6.72 -3.49 6.76
N ASP A 11 7.76 -3.11 7.51
CA ASP A 11 7.65 -2.68 8.91
C ASP A 11 6.78 -1.42 9.03
N ALA A 12 7.01 -0.43 8.16
CA ALA A 12 6.24 0.81 8.17
C ALA A 12 4.75 0.62 7.85
N VAL A 13 4.40 -0.30 6.94
CA VAL A 13 2.99 -0.62 6.63
C VAL A 13 2.38 -1.66 7.57
N ALA A 14 3.18 -2.42 8.33
CA ALA A 14 2.70 -3.43 9.26
C ALA A 14 1.81 -2.83 10.35
N ALA A 15 2.04 -1.57 10.75
CA ALA A 15 1.18 -0.82 11.65
C ALA A 15 -0.27 -0.68 11.14
N HIS A 16 -0.47 -0.79 9.83
CA HIS A 16 -1.77 -0.73 9.14
C HIS A 16 -2.20 -2.11 8.59
N GLY A 17 -1.63 -3.20 9.11
CA GLY A 17 -1.88 -4.57 8.63
C GLY A 17 -1.42 -4.78 7.18
N GLY A 18 -0.50 -3.93 6.70
CA GLY A 18 -0.09 -3.92 5.32
C GLY A 18 0.95 -4.97 4.95
N ILE A 19 1.03 -5.25 3.66
CA ILE A 19 1.96 -6.20 3.04
C ILE A 19 2.75 -5.43 1.99
N ALA A 20 4.06 -5.29 2.19
CA ALA A 20 4.95 -4.69 1.19
C ALA A 20 5.42 -5.72 0.15
N SER A 21 5.66 -5.26 -1.07
CA SER A 21 6.15 -6.06 -2.18
C SER A 21 7.10 -5.26 -3.08
N GLY A 22 7.94 -5.97 -3.84
CA GLY A 22 8.90 -5.36 -4.76
C GLY A 22 10.36 -5.76 -4.58
N ILE A 23 10.66 -6.81 -3.79
CA ILE A 23 12.03 -7.31 -3.62
C ILE A 23 12.59 -7.73 -4.98
N GLY A 24 13.74 -7.17 -5.37
CA GLY A 24 14.39 -7.50 -6.64
C GLY A 24 13.76 -6.87 -7.88
N THR A 25 12.78 -5.97 -7.73
CA THR A 25 12.14 -5.27 -8.87
C THR A 25 12.52 -3.78 -8.93
N THR A 26 12.22 -3.15 -10.06
CA THR A 26 12.36 -1.69 -10.28
C THR A 26 11.13 -0.89 -9.82
N ARG A 27 10.12 -1.57 -9.28
CA ARG A 27 8.93 -1.00 -8.64
C ARG A 27 8.83 -1.50 -7.21
N TYR A 28 8.14 -0.76 -6.35
CA TYR A 28 7.71 -1.23 -5.04
C TYR A 28 6.22 -0.92 -4.88
N GLY A 29 5.57 -1.62 -3.97
CA GLY A 29 4.16 -1.40 -3.65
C GLY A 29 3.83 -1.95 -2.28
N ALA A 30 2.66 -1.58 -1.78
CA ALA A 30 2.12 -2.16 -0.56
C ALA A 30 0.60 -2.26 -0.66
N GLN A 31 0.05 -3.30 -0.06
CA GLN A 31 -1.36 -3.36 0.31
C GLN A 31 -1.46 -2.94 1.78
N LEU A 32 -2.48 -2.19 2.16
CA LEU A 32 -2.69 -1.77 3.54
C LEU A 32 -4.18 -1.61 3.82
N SER A 33 -4.58 -1.74 5.09
CA SER A 33 -5.96 -1.61 5.51
C SER A 33 -6.17 -0.23 6.15
N VAL A 34 -7.22 0.49 5.72
CA VAL A 34 -7.56 1.82 6.23
C VAL A 34 -9.03 1.91 6.54
N GLU A 35 -9.35 2.56 7.65
CA GLU A 35 -10.72 2.97 7.96
C GLU A 35 -11.01 4.30 7.26
N ALA A 36 -12.03 4.30 6.42
CA ALA A 36 -12.49 5.47 5.67
C ALA A 36 -14.00 5.39 5.43
N GLY A 37 -14.66 6.55 5.34
CA GLY A 37 -16.11 6.62 5.10
C GLY A 37 -16.51 6.22 3.68
N ASP A 38 -15.62 6.41 2.72
CA ASP A 38 -15.88 6.20 1.29
C ASP A 38 -14.60 5.75 0.58
N ARG A 39 -14.76 5.21 -0.64
CA ARG A 39 -13.65 4.72 -1.47
C ARG A 39 -12.60 5.80 -1.76
N GLU A 40 -13.04 7.02 -2.09
CA GLU A 40 -12.13 8.14 -2.37
C GLU A 40 -11.30 8.51 -1.13
N ALA A 41 -11.94 8.55 0.04
CA ALA A 41 -11.26 8.78 1.31
C ALA A 41 -10.29 7.64 1.64
N ALA A 42 -10.63 6.39 1.30
CA ALA A 42 -9.73 5.25 1.47
C ALA A 42 -8.48 5.38 0.58
N VAL A 43 -8.65 5.77 -0.70
CA VAL A 43 -7.54 6.02 -1.63
C VAL A 43 -6.62 7.13 -1.10
N GLU A 44 -7.18 8.25 -0.65
CA GLU A 44 -6.40 9.38 -0.13
C GLU A 44 -5.62 8.99 1.12
N ARG A 45 -6.30 8.36 2.10
CA ARG A 45 -5.68 7.86 3.33
C ARG A 45 -4.57 6.85 3.03
N ALA A 46 -4.85 5.87 2.17
CA ALA A 46 -3.90 4.83 1.84
C ALA A 46 -2.69 5.36 1.08
N SER A 47 -2.89 6.29 0.15
CA SER A 47 -1.83 6.95 -0.59
C SER A 47 -0.92 7.77 0.32
N ALA A 48 -1.50 8.48 1.29
CA ALA A 48 -0.74 9.25 2.28
C ALA A 48 0.09 8.33 3.19
N VAL A 49 -0.52 7.26 3.71
CA VAL A 49 0.19 6.27 4.55
C VAL A 49 1.30 5.58 3.76
N PHE A 50 1.04 5.22 2.51
CA PHE A 50 2.04 4.62 1.63
C PHE A 50 3.22 5.55 1.36
N ALA A 51 2.95 6.83 1.08
CA ALA A 51 4.01 7.82 0.84
C ALA A 51 4.87 8.04 2.09
N ASP A 52 4.24 8.11 3.27
CA ASP A 52 4.95 8.22 4.55
C ASP A 52 5.78 6.97 4.85
N ALA A 53 5.23 5.79 4.63
CA ALA A 53 5.93 4.52 4.80
C ALA A 53 7.13 4.39 3.85
N ALA A 54 6.97 4.78 2.58
CA ALA A 54 8.05 4.80 1.61
C ALA A 54 9.16 5.79 2.02
N ALA A 55 8.78 6.98 2.50
CA ALA A 55 9.75 7.96 2.99
C ALA A 55 10.53 7.46 4.22
N LYS A 56 9.85 6.79 5.17
CA LYS A 56 10.47 6.15 6.34
C LYS A 56 11.43 5.04 5.96
N ALA A 57 11.09 4.25 4.94
CA ALA A 57 11.92 3.19 4.39
C ALA A 57 13.11 3.70 3.55
N GLY A 58 13.26 5.02 3.37
CA GLY A 58 14.31 5.61 2.54
C GLY A 58 14.11 5.38 1.04
N LEU A 59 12.90 5.02 0.63
CA LEU A 59 12.56 4.73 -0.77
C LEU A 59 12.39 6.02 -1.58
N PRO A 60 12.72 6.00 -2.88
CA PRO A 60 12.50 7.14 -3.76
C PRO A 60 11.01 7.46 -3.88
N SER A 61 10.64 8.73 -3.71
CA SER A 61 9.24 9.20 -3.73
C SER A 61 8.65 9.21 -5.15
N TRP A 62 8.49 8.05 -5.76
CA TRP A 62 7.92 7.91 -7.09
C TRP A 62 6.40 8.17 -7.08
N PRO A 63 5.84 8.67 -8.20
CA PRO A 63 4.40 8.75 -8.36
C PRO A 63 3.77 7.35 -8.28
N ILE A 64 2.61 7.25 -7.62
CA ILE A 64 1.85 6.01 -7.51
C ILE A 64 1.39 5.60 -8.91
N ALA A 65 1.85 4.43 -9.37
CA ALA A 65 1.53 3.93 -10.71
C ALA A 65 0.13 3.31 -10.81
N ASP A 66 -0.36 2.74 -9.70
CA ASP A 66 -1.66 2.07 -9.60
C ASP A 66 -2.16 2.14 -8.16
N VAL A 67 -3.47 2.36 -7.99
CA VAL A 67 -4.13 2.32 -6.67
C VAL A 67 -5.50 1.66 -6.82
N GLY A 68 -5.71 0.60 -6.04
CA GLY A 68 -6.97 -0.13 -5.97
C GLY A 68 -7.51 -0.10 -4.54
N VAL A 69 -8.83 0.03 -4.41
CA VAL A 69 -9.55 -0.15 -3.14
C VAL A 69 -10.61 -1.22 -3.35
N THR A 70 -10.54 -2.22 -2.50
CA THR A 70 -11.51 -3.31 -2.36
C THR A 70 -12.12 -3.17 -0.97
N GLY A 71 -13.43 -2.96 -0.91
CA GLY A 71 -14.19 -2.93 0.35
C GLY A 71 -14.86 -4.29 0.60
N GLU A 72 -15.37 -4.50 1.81
CA GLU A 72 -16.11 -5.72 2.18
C GLU A 72 -17.33 -5.97 1.27
N GLU A 73 -17.89 -4.92 0.66
CA GLU A 73 -19.02 -5.01 -0.27
C GLU A 73 -18.63 -5.45 -1.69
N ASP A 74 -17.33 -5.40 -2.05
CA ASP A 74 -16.81 -5.76 -3.38
C ASP A 74 -16.56 -7.28 -3.53
N ASP A 75 -16.55 -8.03 -2.41
CA ASP A 75 -16.37 -9.49 -2.35
C ASP A 75 -17.55 -10.29 -2.95
N LEU A 76 -18.68 -9.62 -3.26
CA LEU A 76 -19.92 -10.24 -3.75
C LEU A 76 -19.94 -10.56 -5.27
N GLY A 77 -18.81 -10.41 -5.98
CA GLY A 77 -18.75 -10.51 -7.45
C GLY A 77 -18.50 -11.89 -8.08
N PHE A 78 -18.27 -12.97 -7.32
CA PHE A 78 -17.78 -14.25 -7.87
C PHE A 78 -18.80 -15.42 -7.93
N LEU A 79 -20.10 -15.20 -7.73
CA LEU A 79 -21.11 -16.27 -7.76
C LEU A 79 -22.31 -15.99 -8.69
N ALA A 80 -22.07 -15.52 -9.91
CA ALA A 80 -23.10 -15.41 -10.96
C ALA A 80 -22.83 -16.37 -12.13
#